data_AF-A0A816YVR3-F1
#
_entry.id   AF-A0A816YVR3-F1
#
_cell.length_a   1.000
_cell.length_b   1.000
_cell.length_c   1.000
_cell.angle_alpha   90.00
_cell.angle_beta   90.00
_cell.angle_gamma   90.00
#
_symmetry.space_group_name_H-M   'P 1'
#
loop_
_entity.id
_entity.type
_entity.pdbx_description
1 polymer ?
#
loop_
_entity_poly.entity_id
_entity_poly.type
_entity_poly.pdbx_seq_one_letter_code
_entity_poly.pdbx_strand_id
1 'polypeptide(L)'
;MYTVVYGVVYGRKLPYTGSVFVDLGRSPPKLLICSRCNCPGHIKKECNGPFDRCKRCGVNKAQGDHSQCLIKCHHCEGDHIASDYRCPVITKFRGELIDELRKRPDLLPQNIQLFIPLPSSHINVWPSLKQSTQQNYVNESKPDIYEDIMKEIKSIRSDYEKLKFDFIQSEKELMIKYENNKSKSSTMLNLLMLQNTQQNDCISKVYTVVNEVVPIITSSLKSLHTFIEKIVKSTEDVNLKNEYNIIQFTIEQNLAMLNDRNDLIIEHQRATTMSHVVRTGPKP
;
A
#
# COMPACT_ATOMS: atom_id res chain seq x y z
N MET A 1 33.91 -7.91 -15.04
CA MET A 1 33.78 -6.46 -14.78
C MET A 1 32.34 -6.20 -14.41
N TYR A 2 32.06 -5.77 -13.18
CA TYR A 2 30.70 -5.45 -12.72
C TYR A 2 30.59 -3.95 -12.51
N THR A 3 29.56 -3.33 -13.08
CA THR A 3 29.29 -1.90 -12.96
C THR A 3 28.38 -1.66 -11.76
N VAL A 4 28.88 -0.96 -10.74
CA VAL A 4 28.09 -0.55 -9.57
C VAL A 4 27.20 0.62 -9.96
N VAL A 5 25.88 0.49 -9.78
CA VAL A 5 24.90 1.54 -10.07
C VAL A 5 24.59 2.31 -8.78
N TYR A 6 24.78 3.62 -8.79
CA TYR A 6 24.46 4.50 -7.67
C TYR A 6 23.08 5.14 -7.88
N GLY A 7 22.16 4.90 -6.95
CA GLY A 7 20.92 5.68 -6.85
C GLY A 7 21.13 6.85 -5.89
N VAL A 8 20.71 8.06 -6.28
CA VAL A 8 20.70 9.22 -5.38
C VAL A 8 19.37 9.25 -4.66
N VAL A 9 19.37 9.04 -3.34
CA VAL A 9 18.21 9.31 -2.47
C VAL A 9 18.68 10.36 -1.46
N TYR A 10 18.05 11.54 -1.46
CA TYR A 10 18.42 12.69 -0.62
C TYR A 10 19.89 13.14 -0.68
N GLY A 11 20.49 13.21 -1.87
CA GLY A 11 21.81 13.84 -2.05
C GLY A 11 23.01 13.07 -1.49
N ARG A 12 22.81 11.83 -0.98
CA ARG A 12 23.91 10.90 -0.67
C ARG A 12 23.96 9.81 -1.73
N LYS A 13 25.16 9.51 -2.24
CA LYS A 13 25.42 8.34 -3.09
C LYS A 13 25.39 7.11 -2.20
N LEU A 14 24.39 6.25 -2.34
CA LEU A 14 24.36 4.95 -1.68
C LEU A 14 24.52 3.86 -2.75
N PRO A 15 25.35 2.82 -2.50
CA PRO A 15 25.37 1.65 -3.37
C PRO A 15 24.03 0.91 -3.22
N TYR A 16 23.30 0.74 -4.31
CA TYR A 16 22.02 0.04 -4.33
C TYR A 16 22.22 -1.34 -4.94
N THR A 17 22.13 -2.40 -4.13
CA THR A 17 22.32 -3.80 -4.57
C THR A 17 21.07 -4.66 -4.37
N GLY A 18 19.90 -4.06 -4.16
CA GLY A 18 18.63 -4.77 -4.02
C GLY A 18 17.86 -4.87 -5.35
N SER A 19 17.37 -6.06 -5.68
CA SER A 19 16.36 -6.24 -6.73
C SER A 19 15.05 -5.57 -6.30
N VAL A 20 14.58 -4.56 -7.05
CA VAL A 20 13.31 -3.89 -6.77
C VAL A 20 12.17 -4.79 -7.22
N PHE A 21 11.51 -5.46 -6.28
CA PHE A 21 10.23 -6.12 -6.54
C PHE A 21 9.13 -5.05 -6.58
N VAL A 22 8.55 -4.84 -7.77
CA VAL A 22 7.37 -3.98 -7.94
C VAL A 22 6.14 -4.75 -7.45
N ASP A 23 5.89 -4.64 -6.15
CA ASP A 23 4.78 -5.26 -5.45
C ASP A 23 3.43 -4.65 -5.92
N LEU A 24 2.60 -5.45 -6.60
CA LEU A 24 1.36 -5.01 -7.28
C LEU A 24 0.28 -4.45 -6.33
N GLY A 25 0.45 -4.63 -5.01
CA GLY A 25 -0.43 -4.05 -3.99
C GLY A 25 -0.03 -2.65 -3.51
N ARG A 26 1.10 -2.10 -3.97
CA ARG A 26 1.59 -0.79 -3.54
C ARG A 26 1.12 0.33 -4.46
N SER A 27 0.97 1.52 -3.88
CA SER A 27 0.71 2.74 -4.65
C SER A 27 1.76 2.88 -5.77
N PRO A 28 1.35 3.13 -7.02
CA PRO A 28 2.28 3.17 -8.13
C PRO A 28 3.37 4.22 -7.86
N PRO A 29 4.62 3.98 -8.30
CA PRO A 29 5.73 4.87 -7.96
C PRO A 29 5.44 6.28 -8.45
N LYS A 30 5.74 7.30 -7.63
CA LYS A 30 5.58 8.69 -8.07
C LYS A 30 6.64 9.00 -9.10
N LEU A 31 6.20 9.54 -10.24
CA LEU A 31 7.06 9.91 -11.36
C LEU A 31 7.76 11.23 -11.03
N LEU A 32 9.08 11.28 -11.25
CA LEU A 32 9.81 12.53 -11.09
C LEU A 32 9.53 13.45 -12.29
N ILE A 33 9.03 14.65 -11.99
CA ILE A 33 8.74 15.70 -12.96
C ILE A 33 9.76 16.81 -12.79
N CYS A 34 10.50 17.14 -13.85
CA CYS A 34 11.54 18.14 -13.81
C CYS A 34 10.98 19.51 -13.40
N SER A 35 11.50 20.14 -12.34
CA SER A 35 10.98 21.44 -11.88
C SER A 35 11.30 22.64 -12.78
N ARG A 36 12.16 22.46 -13.80
CA ARG A 36 12.52 23.48 -14.81
C ARG A 36 11.62 23.38 -16.05
N CYS A 37 11.59 22.24 -16.73
CA CYS A 37 10.77 22.12 -17.95
C CYS A 37 9.38 21.52 -17.71
N ASN A 38 9.12 20.93 -16.53
CA ASN A 38 7.93 20.16 -16.18
C ASN A 38 7.68 18.91 -17.06
N CYS A 39 8.69 18.44 -17.79
CA CYS A 39 8.64 17.15 -18.47
C CYS A 39 8.97 16.01 -17.49
N PRO A 40 8.40 14.81 -17.70
CA PRO A 40 8.76 13.63 -16.93
C PRO A 40 10.17 13.10 -17.27
N GLY A 41 10.73 12.30 -16.37
CA GLY A 41 11.88 11.43 -16.68
C GLY A 41 13.27 11.97 -16.34
N HIS A 42 13.40 13.20 -15.83
CA HIS A 42 14.69 13.76 -15.41
C HIS A 42 14.55 14.82 -14.31
N ILE A 43 15.64 15.08 -13.59
CA ILE A 43 15.73 16.12 -12.55
C ILE A 43 16.17 17.48 -13.13
N LYS A 44 15.94 18.57 -12.39
CA LYS A 44 16.36 19.93 -12.80
C LYS A 44 17.84 20.04 -13.17
N LYS A 45 18.72 19.30 -12.48
CA LYS A 45 20.17 19.30 -12.74
C LYS A 45 20.56 18.70 -14.10
N GLU A 46 19.71 17.85 -14.66
CA GLU A 46 19.92 17.14 -15.94
C GLU A 46 19.04 17.72 -17.05
N CYS A 47 18.34 18.81 -16.76
CA CYS A 47 17.42 19.42 -17.70
C CYS A 47 18.18 20.21 -18.76
N ASN A 48 18.23 19.66 -19.97
CA ASN A 48 18.72 20.33 -21.17
C ASN A 48 17.70 21.29 -21.80
N GLY A 49 16.58 21.53 -21.12
CA GLY A 49 15.55 22.46 -21.58
C GLY A 49 16.12 23.89 -21.68
N PRO A 50 15.87 24.62 -22.78
CA PRO A 50 16.46 25.94 -23.00
C PRO A 50 16.02 26.98 -21.97
N PHE A 51 14.83 26.83 -21.38
CA PHE A 51 14.25 27.79 -20.44
C PHE A 51 13.42 27.11 -19.33
N ASP A 52 13.12 27.86 -18.27
CA ASP A 52 12.23 27.45 -17.18
C ASP A 52 10.76 27.70 -17.61
N ARG A 53 9.95 26.65 -17.63
CA ARG A 53 8.55 26.69 -18.10
C ARG A 53 7.59 26.93 -16.94
N CYS A 54 6.64 27.83 -17.13
CA CYS A 54 5.53 28.00 -16.22
C CYS A 54 4.69 26.71 -16.15
N LYS A 55 4.36 26.25 -14.94
CA LYS A 55 3.53 25.05 -14.72
C LYS A 55 2.09 25.20 -15.24
N ARG A 56 1.61 26.45 -15.31
CA ARG A 56 0.23 26.78 -15.68
C ARG A 56 0.06 26.91 -17.19
N CYS A 57 0.91 27.68 -17.87
CA CYS A 57 0.76 27.98 -19.30
C CYS A 57 1.87 27.41 -20.20
N GLY A 58 2.94 26.84 -19.64
CA GLY A 58 4.07 26.28 -20.41
C GLY A 58 5.04 27.30 -21.02
N VAL A 59 4.74 28.60 -20.96
CA VAL A 59 5.58 29.70 -21.47
C VAL A 59 6.83 29.89 -20.59
N ASN A 60 7.89 30.48 -21.16
CA ASN A 60 9.11 30.80 -20.44
C ASN A 60 8.82 31.77 -19.28
N LYS A 61 9.19 31.39 -18.05
CA LYS A 61 9.02 32.22 -16.85
C LYS A 61 9.77 33.55 -16.93
N ALA A 62 10.81 33.64 -17.75
CA ALA A 62 11.54 34.90 -17.96
C ALA A 62 10.76 35.93 -18.78
N GLN A 63 9.67 35.56 -19.47
CA GLN A 63 8.89 36.44 -20.36
C GLN A 63 7.76 37.20 -19.67
N GLY A 64 7.83 37.42 -18.35
CA GLY A 64 6.88 38.26 -17.61
C GLY A 64 6.25 37.57 -16.40
N ASP A 65 5.22 38.21 -15.83
CA ASP A 65 4.45 37.66 -14.72
C ASP A 65 3.41 36.63 -15.20
N HIS A 66 3.47 35.44 -14.59
CA HIS A 66 2.59 34.30 -14.89
C HIS A 66 1.59 34.02 -13.76
N SER A 67 1.44 34.94 -12.80
CA SER A 67 0.48 34.86 -11.68
C SER A 67 -0.98 34.74 -12.16
N GLN A 68 -1.31 35.25 -13.34
CA GLN A 68 -2.66 35.23 -13.92
C GLN A 68 -2.79 34.52 -15.27
N CYS A 69 -1.77 33.76 -15.70
CA CYS A 69 -1.86 33.03 -16.96
C CYS A 69 -2.94 31.92 -16.94
N LEU A 70 -3.57 31.66 -18.08
CA LEU A 70 -4.54 30.57 -18.24
C LEU A 70 -3.86 29.21 -17.98
N ILE A 71 -4.56 28.33 -17.27
CA ILE A 71 -4.08 26.97 -16.98
C ILE A 71 -4.31 26.11 -18.23
N LYS A 72 -3.23 25.82 -18.95
CA LYS A 72 -3.20 24.94 -20.11
C LYS A 72 -1.94 24.08 -20.08
N CYS A 73 -2.12 22.77 -20.01
CA CYS A 73 -1.02 21.82 -19.97
C CYS A 73 -0.24 21.84 -21.30
N HIS A 74 1.06 22.09 -21.28
CA HIS A 74 1.85 22.10 -22.53
C HIS A 74 2.20 20.69 -23.06
N HIS A 75 1.81 19.62 -22.36
CA HIS A 75 2.00 18.25 -22.84
C HIS A 75 0.82 17.76 -23.68
N CYS A 76 -0.41 18.07 -23.26
CA CYS A 76 -1.64 17.54 -23.87
C CYS A 76 -2.69 18.62 -24.18
N GLU A 77 -2.35 19.89 -23.97
CA GLU A 77 -3.22 21.05 -24.20
C GLU A 77 -4.51 21.14 -23.38
N GLY A 78 -4.68 20.28 -22.37
CA GLY A 78 -5.88 20.28 -21.50
C GLY A 78 -5.86 21.30 -20.37
N ASP A 79 -7.01 21.49 -19.73
CA ASP A 79 -7.26 22.48 -18.66
C ASP A 79 -6.75 22.03 -17.27
N HIS A 80 -5.45 21.72 -17.19
CA HIS A 80 -4.80 21.38 -15.93
C HIS A 80 -3.32 21.80 -15.94
N ILE A 81 -2.68 21.80 -14.78
CA ILE A 81 -1.25 22.12 -14.67
C ILE A 81 -0.40 21.04 -15.35
N ALA A 82 0.74 21.42 -15.91
CA ALA A 82 1.63 20.50 -16.63
C ALA A 82 2.26 19.40 -15.76
N SER A 83 2.15 19.50 -14.43
CA SER A 83 2.60 18.47 -13.49
C SER A 83 1.47 17.63 -12.89
N ASP A 84 0.24 17.72 -13.41
CA ASP A 84 -0.89 16.91 -12.94
C ASP A 84 -0.69 15.45 -13.36
N TYR A 85 -0.78 14.53 -12.40
CA TYR A 85 -0.69 13.08 -12.63
C TYR A 85 -1.86 12.52 -13.46
N ARG A 86 -2.91 13.31 -13.65
CA ARG A 86 -4.03 12.98 -14.55
C ARG A 86 -3.76 13.33 -16.00
N CYS A 87 -2.65 14.01 -16.31
CA CYS A 87 -2.27 14.31 -17.69
C CYS A 87 -2.07 13.02 -18.49
N PRO A 88 -2.75 12.82 -19.64
CA PRO A 88 -2.63 11.60 -20.45
C PRO A 88 -1.18 11.28 -20.86
N VAL A 89 -0.37 12.31 -21.14
CA VAL A 89 1.04 12.15 -21.52
C VAL A 89 1.89 11.67 -20.34
N ILE A 90 1.68 12.23 -19.14
CA ILE A 90 2.38 11.79 -17.91
C ILE A 90 1.96 10.37 -17.55
N THR A 91 0.66 10.06 -17.64
CA THR A 91 0.12 8.72 -17.37
C THR A 91 0.70 7.69 -18.33
N LYS A 92 0.75 8.00 -19.63
CA LYS A 92 1.36 7.12 -20.64
C LYS A 92 2.84 6.87 -20.36
N PHE A 93 3.61 7.93 -20.13
CA PHE A 93 5.04 7.81 -19.79
C PHE A 93 5.27 6.96 -18.54
N ARG A 94 4.41 7.13 -17.52
CA ARG A 94 4.47 6.33 -16.29
C ARG A 94 4.19 4.86 -16.55
N GLY A 95 3.21 4.55 -17.41
CA GLY A 95 2.91 3.17 -17.81
C GLY A 95 4.09 2.52 -18.54
N GLU A 96 4.64 3.21 -19.53
CA GLU A 96 5.81 2.76 -20.29
C GLU A 96 7.02 2.50 -19.38
N LEU A 97 7.28 3.40 -18.43
CA LEU A 97 8.35 3.23 -17.46
C LEU A 97 8.12 2.01 -16.54
N ILE A 98 6.89 1.80 -16.06
CA ILE A 98 6.57 0.63 -15.23
C ILE A 98 6.77 -0.66 -16.04
N ASP A 99 6.35 -0.69 -17.30
CA ASP A 99 6.50 -1.86 -18.16
C ASP A 99 7.97 -2.14 -18.49
N GLU A 100 8.78 -1.10 -18.70
CA GLU A 100 10.22 -1.26 -18.91
C GLU A 100 10.92 -1.79 -17.65
N LEU A 101 10.59 -1.26 -16.48
CA LEU A 101 11.10 -1.74 -15.18
C LEU A 101 10.68 -3.18 -14.89
N ARG A 102 9.50 -3.62 -15.35
CA ARG A 102 9.08 -5.03 -15.26
C ARG A 102 9.92 -5.93 -16.15
N LYS A 103 10.26 -5.48 -17.36
CA LYS A 103 11.07 -6.27 -18.30
C LYS A 103 12.54 -6.35 -17.87
N ARG A 104 13.08 -5.26 -17.30
CA ARG A 104 14.51 -5.11 -16.97
C ARG A 104 14.68 -4.47 -15.60
N PRO A 105 14.38 -5.20 -14.50
CA PRO A 105 14.45 -4.66 -13.14
C PRO A 105 15.88 -4.24 -12.74
N ASP A 106 16.88 -4.77 -13.43
CA ASP A 106 18.31 -4.45 -13.31
C ASP A 106 18.70 -3.09 -13.92
N LEU A 107 17.86 -2.51 -14.79
CA LEU A 107 18.11 -1.24 -15.47
C LEU A 107 17.21 -0.12 -15.00
N LEU A 108 17.18 0.10 -13.69
CA LEU A 108 16.72 1.39 -13.17
C LEU A 108 17.59 2.48 -13.80
N PRO A 109 17.03 3.41 -14.59
CA PRO A 109 17.80 4.51 -15.11
C PRO A 109 18.38 5.27 -13.92
N GLN A 110 19.69 5.55 -13.95
CA GLN A 110 20.46 6.11 -12.82
C GLN A 110 19.83 7.36 -12.21
N ASN A 111 18.97 8.04 -12.97
CA ASN A 111 18.43 9.35 -12.67
C ASN A 111 16.91 9.33 -12.40
N ILE A 112 16.27 8.16 -12.39
CA ILE A 112 14.86 8.02 -12.02
C ILE A 112 14.78 7.68 -10.53
N GLN A 113 14.48 8.68 -9.72
CA GLN A 113 13.98 8.44 -8.37
C GLN A 113 12.53 8.00 -8.45
N LEU A 114 12.30 6.68 -8.35
CA LEU A 114 10.99 6.16 -8.02
C LEU A 114 10.77 6.45 -6.54
N PHE A 115 9.85 7.35 -6.21
CA PHE A 115 9.37 7.45 -4.84
C PHE A 115 8.46 6.24 -4.58
N ILE A 116 9.07 5.16 -4.10
CA ILE A 116 8.35 4.09 -3.44
C ILE A 116 8.04 4.63 -2.04
N PRO A 117 6.78 4.80 -1.65
CA PRO A 117 6.45 5.18 -0.28
C PRO A 117 7.05 4.11 0.64
N LEU A 118 8.12 4.47 1.35
CA LEU A 118 8.64 3.67 2.44
C LEU A 118 7.69 3.88 3.63
N PRO A 119 7.23 2.80 4.30
CA PRO A 119 6.54 2.97 5.58
C PRO A 119 7.46 3.74 6.53
N SER A 120 6.88 4.69 7.25
CA SER A 120 7.55 5.78 7.97
C SER A 120 8.23 5.37 9.28
N SER A 121 9.03 4.30 9.28
CA SER A 121 9.90 3.95 10.41
C SER A 121 11.25 3.40 9.94
N HIS A 122 12.23 4.31 9.95
CA HIS A 122 13.67 4.11 10.14
C HIS A 122 14.40 2.97 9.39
N ILE A 123 15.27 3.42 8.47
CA ILE A 123 16.30 2.63 7.80
C ILE A 123 17.46 2.36 8.77
N ASN A 124 17.75 1.09 9.05
CA ASN A 124 19.13 0.64 9.27
C ASN A 124 19.48 -0.39 8.20
N VAL A 125 20.63 -0.16 7.58
CA VAL A 125 21.15 -0.89 6.41
C VAL A 125 21.53 -2.31 6.83
N TRP A 126 20.91 -3.29 6.17
CA TRP A 126 21.18 -4.73 6.31
C TRP A 126 22.59 -5.06 5.79
N PRO A 127 23.46 -5.77 6.52
CA PRO A 127 24.66 -6.38 5.95
C PRO A 127 24.26 -7.64 5.19
N SER A 128 24.60 -7.74 3.91
CA SER A 128 24.47 -8.99 3.15
C SER A 128 25.34 -10.08 3.78
N LEU A 129 24.68 -11.05 4.42
CA LEU A 129 25.29 -12.25 4.97
C LEU A 129 25.79 -13.12 3.80
N LYS A 130 27.09 -13.37 3.76
CA LYS A 130 27.68 -14.37 2.87
C LYS A 130 27.21 -15.75 3.34
N GLN A 131 26.76 -16.57 2.39
CA GLN A 131 26.46 -17.98 2.58
C GLN A 131 27.69 -18.68 3.17
N SER A 132 27.58 -19.20 4.40
CA SER A 132 28.53 -20.16 4.94
C SER A 132 27.81 -21.28 5.67
N THR A 133 28.11 -22.49 5.19
CA THR A 133 28.13 -23.75 5.93
C THR A 133 26.78 -24.36 6.27
N GLN A 134 26.32 -25.25 5.37
CA GLN A 134 25.37 -26.30 5.68
C GLN A 134 25.90 -27.17 6.82
N GLN A 135 25.31 -27.06 8.00
CA GLN A 135 25.37 -28.11 9.01
C GLN A 135 24.07 -28.90 8.97
N ASN A 136 24.23 -30.22 8.84
CA ASN A 136 23.17 -31.22 8.89
C ASN A 136 22.51 -31.19 10.28
N TYR A 137 21.42 -30.43 10.40
CA TYR A 137 20.50 -30.54 11.52
C TYR A 137 19.60 -31.76 11.29
N VAL A 138 19.63 -32.69 12.25
CA VAL A 138 18.77 -33.87 12.29
C VAL A 138 17.31 -33.41 12.37
N ASN A 139 16.52 -33.82 11.38
CA ASN A 139 15.08 -33.55 11.26
C ASN A 139 14.32 -34.31 12.35
N GLU A 140 14.15 -33.69 13.51
CA GLU A 140 13.02 -34.02 14.38
C GLU A 140 11.78 -33.35 13.79
N SER A 141 10.83 -34.19 13.37
CA SER A 141 9.54 -33.84 12.80
C SER A 141 8.79 -32.86 13.69
N LYS A 142 8.92 -31.56 13.38
CA LYS A 142 8.08 -30.51 13.95
C LYS A 142 6.63 -30.69 13.48
N PRO A 143 5.63 -30.35 14.31
CA PRO A 143 4.27 -30.87 14.19
C PRO A 143 3.46 -30.16 13.08
N ASP A 144 2.50 -30.88 12.51
CA ASP A 144 1.48 -30.50 11.50
C ASP A 144 0.70 -29.18 11.77
N ILE A 145 0.90 -28.55 12.92
CA ILE A 145 0.18 -27.36 13.39
C ILE A 145 0.31 -26.18 12.41
N TYR A 146 1.48 -26.00 11.78
CA TYR A 146 1.66 -24.91 10.81
C TYR A 146 0.82 -25.13 9.54
N GLU A 147 0.71 -26.38 9.10
CA GLU A 147 -0.04 -26.72 7.89
C GLU A 147 -1.55 -26.55 8.09
N ASP A 148 -2.05 -26.91 9.27
CA ASP A 148 -3.43 -26.68 9.68
C ASP A 148 -3.77 -25.17 9.75
N ILE A 149 -2.91 -24.36 10.40
CA ILE A 149 -3.09 -22.90 10.45
C ILE A 149 -3.09 -22.30 9.05
N MET A 150 -2.17 -22.72 8.19
CA MET A 150 -2.09 -22.21 6.82
C MET A 150 -3.30 -22.63 5.96
N LYS A 151 -3.88 -23.80 6.22
CA LYS A 151 -5.11 -24.26 5.58
C LYS A 151 -6.31 -23.43 6.01
N GLU A 152 -6.42 -23.11 7.30
CA GLU A 152 -7.48 -22.26 7.84
C GLU A 152 -7.39 -20.82 7.31
N ILE A 153 -6.19 -20.23 7.25
CA ILE A 153 -5.96 -18.91 6.64
C ILE A 153 -6.39 -18.89 5.16
N LYS A 154 -6.07 -19.95 4.40
CA LYS A 154 -6.50 -20.08 3.00
C LYS A 154 -8.03 -20.15 2.88
N SER A 155 -8.69 -20.89 3.78
CA SER A 155 -10.16 -20.98 3.82
C SER A 155 -10.79 -19.61 4.06
N ILE A 156 -10.35 -18.90 5.11
CA ILE A 156 -10.85 -17.56 5.46
C ILE A 156 -10.68 -16.59 4.29
N ARG A 157 -9.53 -16.63 3.60
CA ARG A 157 -9.27 -15.78 2.42
C ARG A 157 -10.24 -16.09 1.27
N SER A 158 -10.54 -17.37 1.04
CA SER A 158 -11.50 -17.78 0.01
C SER A 158 -12.90 -17.27 0.32
N ASP A 159 -13.35 -17.40 1.58
CA ASP A 159 -14.67 -16.93 2.01
C ASP A 159 -14.80 -15.41 1.90
N TYR A 160 -13.73 -14.67 2.21
CA TYR A 160 -13.68 -13.22 2.03
C TYR A 160 -13.85 -12.80 0.57
N GLU A 161 -13.12 -13.41 -0.36
CA GLU A 161 -13.23 -13.07 -1.79
C GLU A 161 -14.62 -13.42 -2.34
N LYS A 162 -15.23 -14.52 -1.87
CA LYS A 162 -16.62 -14.87 -2.22
C LYS A 162 -17.61 -13.80 -1.72
N LEU A 163 -17.52 -13.42 -0.44
CA LEU A 163 -18.39 -12.40 0.14
C LEU A 163 -18.28 -11.05 -0.60
N LYS A 164 -17.05 -10.68 -0.97
CA LYS A 164 -16.76 -9.47 -1.75
C LYS A 164 -17.38 -9.52 -3.15
N PHE A 165 -17.34 -10.68 -3.82
CA PHE A 165 -17.99 -10.86 -5.11
C PHE A 165 -19.53 -10.73 -5.00
N ASP A 166 -20.13 -11.41 -4.03
CA ASP A 166 -21.59 -11.39 -3.80
C ASP A 166 -22.08 -9.97 -3.50
N PHE A 167 -21.28 -9.18 -2.78
CA PHE A 167 -21.54 -7.76 -2.52
C PHE A 167 -21.56 -6.92 -3.80
N ILE A 168 -20.54 -7.05 -4.65
CA ILE A 168 -20.46 -6.30 -5.91
C ILE A 168 -21.64 -6.63 -6.83
N GLN A 169 -22.07 -7.90 -6.86
CA GLN A 169 -23.25 -8.29 -7.64
C GLN A 169 -24.53 -7.67 -7.09
N SER A 170 -24.72 -7.72 -5.77
CA SER A 170 -25.88 -7.12 -5.11
C SER A 170 -25.96 -5.61 -5.36
N GLU A 171 -24.83 -4.91 -5.32
CA GLU A 171 -24.74 -3.49 -5.65
C GLU A 171 -25.15 -3.19 -7.10
N LYS A 172 -24.66 -3.98 -8.06
CA LYS A 172 -25.04 -3.84 -9.47
C LYS A 172 -26.54 -4.05 -9.70
N GLU A 173 -27.11 -5.08 -9.08
CA GLU A 173 -28.55 -5.34 -9.17
C GLU A 173 -29.39 -4.17 -8.62
N LEU A 174 -28.93 -3.56 -7.52
CA LEU A 174 -29.60 -2.41 -6.91
C LEU A 174 -29.48 -1.15 -7.78
N MET A 175 -28.35 -0.93 -8.42
CA MET A 175 -28.18 0.15 -9.40
C MET A 175 -29.08 -0.02 -10.63
N ILE A 176 -29.22 -1.25 -11.14
CA ILE A 176 -30.16 -1.54 -12.24
C ILE A 176 -31.61 -1.28 -11.79
N LYS A 177 -31.98 -1.74 -10.59
CA LYS A 177 -33.30 -1.47 -10.00
C LYS A 177 -33.54 0.04 -9.79
N TYR A 178 -32.50 0.81 -9.47
CA TYR A 178 -32.55 2.27 -9.35
C TYR A 178 -32.88 2.95 -10.67
N GLU A 179 -32.10 2.68 -11.72
CA GLU A 179 -32.30 3.30 -13.03
C GLU A 179 -33.70 3.00 -13.57
N ASN A 180 -34.20 1.78 -13.34
CA ASN A 180 -35.54 1.37 -13.76
C ASN A 180 -36.68 2.01 -12.95
N ASN A 181 -36.45 2.44 -11.71
CA ASN A 181 -37.48 2.95 -10.80
C ASN A 181 -37.31 4.42 -10.40
N LYS A 182 -36.39 5.15 -11.03
CA LYS A 182 -36.05 6.54 -10.68
C LYS A 182 -37.26 7.50 -10.68
N SER A 183 -38.34 7.18 -11.39
CA SER A 183 -39.60 7.93 -11.39
C SER A 183 -40.53 7.66 -10.18
N LYS A 184 -40.22 6.66 -9.34
CA LYS A 184 -40.99 6.26 -8.14
C LYS A 184 -40.15 6.45 -6.87
N SER A 185 -40.02 7.70 -6.45
CA SER A 185 -39.04 8.19 -5.46
C SER A 185 -39.08 7.55 -4.06
N SER A 186 -40.18 6.95 -3.60
CA SER A 186 -40.31 6.43 -2.23
C SER A 186 -39.86 4.97 -2.07
N THR A 187 -40.20 4.10 -3.03
CA THR A 187 -39.78 2.69 -3.03
C THR A 187 -38.26 2.56 -3.11
N MET A 188 -37.60 3.44 -3.86
CA MET A 188 -36.16 3.41 -4.03
C MET A 188 -35.39 3.83 -2.77
N LEU A 189 -35.88 4.84 -2.04
CA LEU A 189 -35.29 5.24 -0.77
C LEU A 189 -35.32 4.07 0.23
N ASN A 190 -36.44 3.34 0.28
CA ASN A 190 -36.58 2.16 1.14
C ASN A 190 -35.62 1.03 0.74
N LEU A 191 -35.41 0.81 -0.57
CA LEU A 191 -34.43 -0.18 -1.06
C LEU A 191 -32.99 0.21 -0.70
N LEU A 192 -32.61 1.47 -0.85
CA LEU A 192 -31.29 1.96 -0.45
C LEU A 192 -31.08 1.87 1.07
N MET A 193 -32.10 2.18 1.86
CA MET A 193 -32.03 2.01 3.32
C MET A 193 -31.90 0.53 3.70
N LEU A 194 -32.65 -0.37 3.07
CA LEU A 194 -32.54 -1.81 3.31
C LEU A 194 -31.16 -2.34 2.94
N GLN A 195 -30.62 -1.93 1.79
CA GLN A 195 -29.27 -2.28 1.37
C GLN A 195 -28.23 -1.80 2.38
N ASN A 196 -28.32 -0.54 2.81
CA ASN A 196 -27.38 0.02 3.79
C ASN A 196 -27.44 -0.74 5.13
N THR A 197 -28.64 -1.13 5.58
CA THR A 197 -28.81 -2.00 6.75
C THR A 197 -28.14 -3.37 6.55
N GLN A 198 -28.36 -4.02 5.40
CA GLN A 198 -27.72 -5.31 5.09
C GLN A 198 -26.20 -5.21 5.00
N GLN A 199 -25.67 -4.12 4.46
CA GLN A 199 -24.24 -3.83 4.40
C GLN A 199 -23.67 -3.66 5.81
N ASN A 200 -24.33 -2.88 6.67
CA ASN A 200 -23.93 -2.69 8.06
C ASN A 200 -23.96 -4.01 8.85
N ASP A 201 -24.97 -4.86 8.64
CA ASP A 201 -25.03 -6.18 9.27
C ASP A 201 -23.89 -7.11 8.82
N CYS A 202 -23.56 -7.12 7.52
CA CYS A 202 -22.43 -7.91 7.00
C CYS A 202 -21.09 -7.39 7.55
N ILE A 203 -20.90 -6.07 7.56
CA ILE A 203 -19.72 -5.42 8.12
C ILE A 203 -19.59 -5.77 9.61
N SER A 204 -20.70 -5.71 10.37
CA SER A 204 -20.71 -6.08 11.78
C SER A 204 -20.29 -7.52 12.01
N LYS A 205 -20.78 -8.47 11.19
CA LYS A 205 -20.39 -9.90 11.29
C LYS A 205 -18.90 -10.10 11.00
N VAL A 206 -18.38 -9.45 9.97
CA VAL A 206 -16.93 -9.49 9.66
C VAL A 206 -16.12 -8.98 10.84
N TYR A 207 -16.55 -7.87 11.45
CA TYR A 207 -15.86 -7.35 12.62
C TYR A 207 -15.95 -8.26 13.84
N THR A 208 -17.07 -8.95 14.06
CA THR A 208 -17.17 -9.98 15.11
C THR A 208 -16.11 -11.07 14.91
N VAL A 209 -16.00 -11.62 13.69
CA VAL A 209 -15.00 -12.65 13.38
C VAL A 209 -13.57 -12.12 13.56
N VAL A 210 -13.28 -10.90 13.10
CA VAL A 210 -11.96 -10.29 13.28
C VAL A 210 -11.63 -10.10 14.77
N ASN A 211 -12.59 -9.61 15.55
CA ASN A 211 -12.44 -9.41 17.00
C ASN A 211 -12.26 -10.73 17.77
N GLU A 212 -12.79 -11.84 17.26
CA GLU A 212 -12.59 -13.18 17.84
C GLU A 212 -11.21 -13.78 17.45
N VAL A 213 -10.79 -13.62 16.20
CA VAL A 213 -9.57 -14.24 15.66
C VAL A 213 -8.30 -13.48 16.05
N VAL A 214 -8.31 -12.14 16.05
CA VAL A 214 -7.12 -11.33 16.35
C VAL A 214 -6.54 -11.61 17.74
N PRO A 215 -7.32 -11.72 18.82
CA PRO A 215 -6.82 -12.10 20.15
C PRO A 215 -6.18 -13.49 20.17
N ILE A 216 -6.74 -14.46 19.45
CA ILE A 216 -6.20 -15.82 19.36
C ILE A 216 -4.83 -15.79 18.69
N ILE A 217 -4.71 -15.15 17.53
CA ILE A 217 -3.44 -14.99 16.82
C ILE A 217 -2.41 -14.27 17.69
N THR A 218 -2.83 -13.19 18.35
CA THR A 218 -1.97 -12.39 19.24
C THR A 218 -1.45 -13.22 20.42
N SER A 219 -2.32 -14.02 21.05
CA SER A 219 -1.95 -14.91 22.15
C SER A 219 -0.96 -15.99 21.71
N SER A 220 -1.21 -16.60 20.55
CA SER A 220 -0.34 -17.61 19.94
C SER A 220 1.04 -17.05 19.60
N LEU A 221 1.11 -15.85 19.01
CA LEU A 221 2.38 -15.17 18.70
C LEU A 221 3.16 -14.82 19.97
N LYS A 222 2.50 -14.35 21.04
CA LYS A 222 3.15 -14.08 22.34
C LYS A 222 3.69 -15.36 22.98
N SER A 223 2.93 -16.45 22.90
CA SER A 223 3.35 -17.75 23.43
C SER A 223 4.57 -18.29 22.68
N LEU A 224 4.54 -18.20 21.34
CA LEU A 224 5.67 -18.59 20.48
C LEU A 224 6.90 -17.73 20.76
N HIS A 225 6.73 -16.41 20.87
CA HIS A 225 7.82 -15.49 21.22
C HIS A 225 8.47 -15.88 22.55
N THR A 226 7.66 -16.08 23.60
CA THR A 226 8.14 -16.48 24.93
C THR A 226 8.88 -17.81 24.89
N PHE A 227 8.42 -18.77 24.08
CA PHE A 227 9.07 -20.06 23.90
C PHE A 227 10.44 -19.92 23.21
N ILE A 228 10.51 -19.17 22.11
CA ILE A 228 11.77 -18.95 21.39
C ILE A 228 12.75 -18.17 22.28
N GLU A 229 12.28 -17.17 23.02
CA GLU A 229 13.10 -16.41 23.97
C GLU A 229 13.79 -17.31 25.01
N LYS A 230 13.06 -18.31 25.54
CA LYS A 230 13.62 -19.30 26.48
C LYS A 230 14.73 -20.13 25.84
N ILE A 231 14.52 -20.63 24.62
CA ILE A 231 15.53 -21.39 23.86
C ILE A 231 16.78 -20.54 23.63
N VAL A 232 16.58 -19.29 23.20
CA VAL A 232 17.68 -18.38 22.86
C VAL A 232 18.46 -17.95 24.10
N LYS A 233 17.79 -17.78 25.24
CA LYS A 233 18.46 -17.51 26.53
C LYS A 233 19.27 -18.71 27.04
N SER A 234 18.85 -19.93 26.74
CA SER A 234 19.58 -21.15 27.12
C SER A 234 20.77 -21.49 26.21
N THR A 235 20.91 -20.85 25.04
CA THR A 235 22.03 -21.10 24.14
C THR A 235 23.17 -20.10 24.33
N GLU A 236 24.41 -20.56 24.15
CA GLU A 236 25.59 -19.70 24.07
C GLU A 236 25.85 -19.19 22.64
N ASP A 237 25.14 -19.71 21.63
CA ASP A 237 25.35 -19.36 20.22
C ASP A 237 24.96 -17.90 19.92
N VAL A 238 25.95 -17.09 19.57
CA VAL A 238 25.82 -15.68 19.23
C VAL A 238 25.05 -15.46 17.92
N ASN A 239 25.17 -16.37 16.95
CA ASN A 239 24.44 -16.26 15.69
C ASN A 239 22.95 -16.50 15.90
N LEU A 240 22.59 -17.50 16.70
CA LEU A 240 21.19 -17.78 17.05
C LEU A 240 20.54 -16.59 17.79
N LYS A 241 21.30 -15.93 18.68
CA LYS A 241 20.86 -14.69 19.35
C LYS A 241 20.62 -13.54 18.37
N ASN A 242 21.48 -13.38 17.37
CA ASN A 242 21.31 -12.35 16.35
C ASN A 242 20.10 -12.61 15.44
N GLU A 243 19.88 -13.86 15.02
CA GLU A 243 18.69 -14.25 14.25
C GLU A 243 17.41 -14.05 15.06
N TYR A 244 17.44 -14.39 16.36
CA TYR A 244 16.32 -14.16 17.25
C TYR A 244 15.94 -12.67 17.35
N ASN A 245 16.92 -11.76 17.47
CA ASN A 245 16.64 -10.33 17.51
C ASN A 245 15.89 -9.83 16.26
N ILE A 246 16.20 -10.41 15.08
CA ILE A 246 15.49 -10.08 13.82
C ILE A 246 14.06 -10.62 13.86
N ILE A 247 13.88 -11.86 14.31
CA ILE A 247 12.56 -12.50 14.44
C ILE A 247 11.70 -11.75 15.46
N GLN A 248 12.24 -11.42 16.62
CA GLN A 248 11.59 -10.64 17.67
C GLN A 248 11.11 -9.29 17.13
N PHE A 249 12.00 -8.54 16.47
CA PHE A 249 11.64 -7.25 15.86
C PHE A 249 10.49 -7.40 14.85
N THR A 250 10.51 -8.45 14.03
CA THR A 250 9.46 -8.72 13.04
C THR A 250 8.13 -9.06 13.70
N ILE A 251 8.13 -9.86 14.78
CA ILE A 251 6.95 -10.20 15.56
C ILE A 251 6.36 -8.95 16.21
N GLU A 252 7.19 -8.11 16.82
CA GLU A 252 6.77 -6.86 17.45
C GLU A 252 6.14 -5.89 16.44
N GLN A 253 6.73 -5.73 15.25
CA GLN A 253 6.14 -4.92 14.18
C GLN A 253 4.77 -5.44 13.73
N ASN A 254 4.65 -6.76 13.52
CA ASN A 254 3.39 -7.35 13.09
C ASN A 254 2.30 -7.22 14.17
N LEU A 255 2.66 -7.39 15.45
CA LEU A 255 1.75 -7.18 16.57
C LEU A 255 1.28 -5.72 16.67
N ALA A 256 2.19 -4.75 16.49
CA ALA A 256 1.83 -3.34 16.47
C ALA A 256 0.85 -3.03 15.32
N MET A 257 1.13 -3.53 14.11
CA MET A 257 0.24 -3.34 12.96
C MET A 257 -1.15 -3.99 13.15
N LEU A 258 -1.20 -5.15 13.79
CA LEU A 258 -2.47 -5.82 14.09
C LEU A 258 -3.28 -5.03 15.12
N ASN A 259 -2.63 -4.51 16.17
CA ASN A 259 -3.30 -3.68 17.18
C ASN A 259 -3.82 -2.36 16.58
N ASP A 260 -2.99 -1.64 15.81
CA ASP A 260 -3.41 -0.40 15.16
C ASP A 260 -4.62 -0.61 14.24
N ARG A 261 -4.62 -1.72 13.48
CA ARG A 261 -5.77 -2.09 12.64
C ARG A 261 -7.00 -2.44 13.45
N ASN A 262 -6.84 -3.14 14.57
CA ASN A 262 -7.94 -3.47 15.45
C ASN A 262 -8.57 -2.21 16.08
N ASP A 263 -7.74 -1.24 16.47
CA ASP A 263 -8.22 0.04 17.02
C ASP A 263 -9.01 0.84 15.98
N LEU A 264 -8.54 0.91 14.74
CA LEU A 264 -9.28 1.54 13.63
C LEU A 264 -10.62 0.85 13.36
N ILE A 265 -10.66 -0.47 13.46
CA ILE A 265 -11.88 -1.27 13.34
C ILE A 265 -12.87 -0.91 14.45
N ILE A 266 -12.41 -0.87 15.71
CA ILE A 266 -13.23 -0.51 16.87
C ILE A 266 -13.74 0.93 16.75
N GLU A 267 -12.92 1.87 16.29
CA GLU A 267 -13.31 3.26 16.10
C GLU A 267 -14.38 3.39 15.00
N HIS A 268 -14.21 2.67 13.89
CA HIS A 268 -15.21 2.64 12.82
C HIS A 268 -16.54 2.03 13.30
N GLN A 269 -16.50 0.93 14.08
CA GLN A 269 -17.69 0.37 14.70
C GLN A 269 -18.40 1.41 15.58
N ARG A 270 -17.68 2.11 16.46
CA ARG A 270 -18.26 3.16 17.31
C ARG A 270 -18.91 4.27 16.50
N ALA A 271 -18.25 4.73 15.44
CA ALA A 271 -18.78 5.78 14.56
C ALA A 271 -20.10 5.34 13.88
N THR A 272 -20.15 4.10 13.39
CA THR A 272 -21.39 3.56 12.79
C THR A 272 -22.52 3.41 13.81
N THR A 273 -22.24 2.92 15.03
CA THR A 273 -23.26 2.79 16.09
C THR A 273 -23.83 4.16 16.51
N MET A 274 -22.99 5.18 16.68
CA MET A 274 -23.45 6.52 17.08
C MET A 274 -24.33 7.19 16.01
N SER A 275 -24.07 6.94 14.73
CA SER A 275 -24.88 7.49 13.64
C SER A 275 -26.33 6.98 13.63
N HIS A 276 -26.58 5.78 14.17
CA HIS A 276 -27.92 5.21 14.29
C HIS A 276 -28.70 5.77 15.49
N VAL A 277 -28.04 6.13 16.60
CA VAL A 277 -28.70 6.64 17.81
C VAL A 277 -29.26 8.06 17.63
N VAL A 278 -28.64 8.89 16.78
CA VAL A 278 -29.05 10.29 16.59
C VAL A 278 -30.35 10.44 15.77
N ARG A 279 -30.82 9.40 15.07
CA ARG A 279 -32.00 9.47 14.19
C ARG A 279 -33.32 9.02 14.79
N THR A 280 -33.34 8.46 16.00
CA THR A 280 -34.57 7.95 16.65
C THR A 280 -35.14 8.88 17.72
N GLY A 281 -34.66 10.12 17.81
CA GLY A 281 -35.28 11.13 18.68
C GLY A 281 -36.72 11.44 18.23
N PRO A 282 -37.69 11.57 19.16
CA PRO A 282 -39.05 11.96 18.80
C PRO A 282 -39.01 13.32 18.07
N LYS A 283 -39.61 13.37 16.88
CA LYS A 283 -39.85 14.65 16.21
C LYS A 283 -40.81 15.48 17.08
N PRO A 284 -40.53 16.77 17.31
CA PRO A 284 -41.53 17.69 17.88
C PRO A 284 -42.75 17.81 16.96
#